data_AF-A0A9E6RCE5-F1
#
_entry.id   AF-A0A9E6RCE5-F1
#
_cell.length_a   1.000
_cell.length_b   1.000
_cell.length_c   1.000
_cell.angle_alpha   90.00
_cell.angle_beta   90.00
_cell.angle_gamma   90.00
#
_symmetry.space_group_name_H-M   'P 1'
#
loop_
_entity.id
_entity.type
_entity.pdbx_description
1 polymer ?
#
loop_
_entity_poly.entity_id
_entity_poly.type
_entity_poly.pdbx_seq_one_letter_code
_entity_poly.pdbx_strand_id
1 'polypeptide(L)'
;MGGRLVATETGRARVAREAAGPEGLLAQHRRVERRAVETGNGHEHLLVDLDESPLAWLARRKGRDGRPLLAVAEVAAGERLRADFTRAQMGPRVTANWEAAVSSGRRGGGAGDLGDAALAAKARVARALEAVGPELSGALLDVCCFLKGLEEVERERGWPARGAKLVLGLGLARLARHYGLVAEGRGPGRIVSWGAERSRPTIDGA
;
A
#
# COMPACT_ATOMS: atom_id res chain seq x y z
N MET A 1 6.32 -37.58 -49.56
CA MET A 1 5.33 -36.65 -48.96
C MET A 1 6.02 -35.86 -47.86
N GLY A 2 6.31 -34.58 -48.09
CA GLY A 2 6.96 -33.72 -47.09
C GLY A 2 5.92 -33.02 -46.23
N GLY A 3 5.70 -33.52 -45.01
CA GLY A 3 4.79 -32.89 -44.06
C GLY A 3 5.39 -31.59 -43.51
N ARG A 4 4.65 -30.49 -43.62
CA ARG A 4 5.07 -29.20 -43.05
C ARG A 4 4.64 -29.15 -41.58
N LEU A 5 5.61 -29.11 -40.68
CA LEU A 5 5.35 -28.92 -39.25
C LEU A 5 5.03 -27.44 -38.99
N VAL A 6 3.95 -27.20 -38.23
CA VAL A 6 3.54 -25.86 -37.81
C VAL A 6 3.47 -25.85 -36.29
N ALA A 7 4.06 -24.83 -35.66
CA ALA A 7 4.01 -24.69 -34.21
C ALA A 7 2.56 -24.53 -33.73
N THR A 8 2.21 -25.22 -32.64
CA THR A 8 0.93 -25.02 -31.95
C THR A 8 0.86 -23.64 -31.33
N GLU A 9 -0.32 -23.20 -30.90
CA GLU A 9 -0.49 -21.94 -30.18
C GLU A 9 0.35 -21.89 -28.89
N THR A 10 0.38 -23.00 -28.14
CA THR A 10 1.26 -23.19 -26.98
C THR A 10 2.76 -23.12 -27.34
N GLY A 11 3.15 -23.67 -28.50
CA GLY A 11 4.51 -23.58 -29.02
C GLY A 11 4.91 -22.15 -29.39
N ARG A 12 4.02 -21.40 -30.06
CA ARG A 12 4.24 -19.98 -30.37
C ARG A 12 4.35 -19.13 -29.11
N ALA A 13 3.49 -19.36 -28.12
CA ALA A 13 3.53 -18.65 -26.84
C ALA A 13 4.84 -18.95 -26.07
N ARG A 14 5.36 -20.18 -26.13
CA ARG A 14 6.67 -20.52 -25.54
C ARG A 14 7.81 -19.75 -26.20
N VAL A 15 7.88 -19.75 -27.53
CA VAL A 15 8.93 -19.04 -28.27
C VAL A 15 8.87 -17.53 -27.99
N ALA A 16 7.67 -16.95 -27.91
CA ALA A 16 7.49 -15.55 -27.54
C ALA A 16 8.02 -15.24 -26.13
N ARG A 17 7.84 -16.14 -25.15
CA ARG A 17 8.38 -15.98 -23.79
C ARG A 17 9.90 -16.11 -23.75
N GLU A 18 10.47 -17.08 -24.46
CA GLU A 18 11.93 -17.27 -24.55
C GLU A 18 12.59 -16.06 -25.22
N ALA A 19 11.94 -15.45 -26.22
CA ALA A 19 12.43 -14.24 -26.90
C ALA A 19 12.33 -12.96 -26.06
N ALA A 20 11.39 -12.89 -25.10
CA ALA A 20 11.15 -11.71 -24.27
C ALA A 20 12.12 -11.57 -23.08
N GLY A 21 13.11 -12.46 -22.95
CA GLY A 21 14.11 -12.43 -21.88
C GLY A 21 13.57 -12.90 -20.52
N PRO A 22 14.40 -12.86 -19.46
CA PRO A 22 14.07 -13.44 -18.14
C PRO A 22 12.84 -12.79 -17.48
N GLU A 23 12.49 -11.56 -17.85
CA GLU A 23 11.36 -10.81 -17.32
C GLU A 23 10.09 -10.95 -18.18
N GLY A 24 10.18 -11.57 -19.36
CA GLY A 24 9.10 -11.64 -20.34
C GLY A 24 7.84 -12.36 -19.87
N LEU A 25 8.00 -13.41 -19.05
CA LEU A 25 6.86 -14.09 -18.43
C LEU A 25 6.16 -13.20 -17.39
N LEU A 26 6.91 -12.42 -16.60
CA LEU A 26 6.34 -11.52 -15.60
C LEU A 26 5.62 -10.35 -16.28
N ALA A 27 6.27 -9.73 -17.27
CA ALA A 27 5.72 -8.61 -18.03
C ALA A 27 4.47 -8.98 -18.85
N GLN A 28 4.27 -10.26 -19.17
CA GLN A 28 3.04 -10.75 -19.83
C GLN A 28 1.81 -10.62 -18.92
N HIS A 29 1.97 -10.81 -17.61
CA HIS A 29 0.85 -10.90 -16.66
C HIS A 29 0.77 -9.71 -15.70
N ARG A 30 1.84 -8.93 -15.58
CA ARG A 30 1.97 -7.84 -14.61
C ARG A 30 2.60 -6.61 -15.27
N ARG A 31 2.24 -5.44 -14.78
CA ARG A 31 2.89 -4.20 -15.19
C ARG A 31 4.12 -3.96 -14.31
N VAL A 32 5.29 -4.33 -14.81
CA VAL A 32 6.55 -4.28 -14.05
C VAL A 32 7.44 -3.09 -14.45
N GLU A 33 8.15 -2.51 -13.48
CA GLU A 33 9.12 -1.41 -13.67
C GLU A 33 10.36 -1.64 -12.81
N ARG A 34 11.56 -1.33 -13.32
CA ARG A 34 12.79 -1.34 -12.50
C ARG A 34 12.85 -0.08 -11.63
N ARG A 35 12.88 -0.24 -10.31
CA ARG A 35 13.06 0.87 -9.35
C ARG A 35 14.20 0.62 -8.39
N ALA A 36 14.87 1.69 -7.98
CA ALA A 36 15.79 1.67 -6.86
C ALA A 36 14.97 1.51 -5.57
N VAL A 37 15.19 0.41 -4.85
CA VAL A 37 14.56 0.08 -3.57
C VAL A 37 15.66 0.03 -2.51
N GLU A 38 15.40 0.63 -1.36
CA GLU A 38 16.30 0.53 -0.21
C GLU A 38 16.17 -0.86 0.44
N THR A 39 17.26 -1.61 0.46
CA THR A 39 17.41 -2.92 1.10
C THR A 39 18.34 -2.78 2.32
N GLY A 40 18.45 -3.84 3.13
CA GLY A 40 19.41 -3.88 4.24
C GLY A 40 20.88 -3.71 3.81
N ASN A 41 21.17 -3.84 2.50
CA ASN A 41 22.50 -3.74 1.90
C ASN A 41 22.72 -2.44 1.11
N GLY A 42 21.75 -1.50 1.11
CA GLY A 42 21.80 -0.26 0.33
C GLY A 42 20.69 -0.17 -0.72
N HIS A 43 20.86 0.67 -1.74
CA HIS A 43 19.87 0.79 -2.82
C HIS A 43 20.13 -0.23 -3.93
N GLU A 44 19.14 -1.08 -4.20
CA GLU A 44 19.19 -2.08 -5.27
C GLU A 44 18.12 -1.78 -6.33
N HIS A 45 18.46 -1.98 -7.60
CA HIS A 45 17.48 -1.87 -8.69
C HIS A 45 16.72 -3.19 -8.83
N LEU A 46 15.48 -3.22 -8.34
CA LEU A 46 14.61 -4.39 -8.37
C LEU A 46 13.46 -4.20 -9.36
N LEU A 47 12.96 -5.32 -9.88
CA LEU A 47 11.70 -5.33 -10.61
C LEU A 47 10.55 -5.17 -9.62
N VAL A 48 9.73 -4.14 -9.81
CA VAL A 48 8.57 -3.85 -8.97
C VAL A 48 7.31 -4.02 -9.80
N ASP A 49 6.33 -4.74 -9.27
CA ASP A 49 4.99 -4.83 -9.84
C ASP A 49 4.21 -3.57 -9.47
N LEU A 50 3.85 -2.78 -10.49
CA LEU A 50 3.15 -1.52 -10.30
C LEU A 50 1.68 -1.69 -9.94
N ASP A 51 1.14 -2.89 -10.09
CA ASP A 51 -0.25 -3.23 -9.78
C ASP A 51 -0.36 -4.01 -8.45
N GLU A 52 0.75 -4.14 -7.73
CA GLU A 52 0.82 -4.87 -6.46
C GLU A 52 0.03 -4.20 -5.32
N SER A 53 -0.16 -2.87 -5.38
CA SER A 53 -0.90 -2.15 -4.35
C SER A 53 -2.02 -1.25 -4.91
N PRO A 54 -3.21 -1.21 -4.26
CA PRO A 54 -4.25 -0.24 -4.57
C PRO A 54 -3.75 1.21 -4.50
N LEU A 55 -2.77 1.49 -3.63
CA LEU A 55 -2.15 2.81 -3.49
C LEU A 55 -1.37 3.19 -4.75
N ALA A 56 -0.60 2.27 -5.35
CA ALA A 56 0.11 2.52 -6.60
C ALA A 56 -0.86 2.83 -7.75
N TRP A 57 -2.01 2.16 -7.79
CA TRP A 57 -3.08 2.49 -8.74
C TRP A 57 -3.69 3.87 -8.49
N LEU A 58 -4.03 4.19 -7.23
CA LEU A 58 -4.61 5.48 -6.86
C LEU A 58 -3.64 6.65 -7.11
N ALA A 59 -2.35 6.46 -6.84
CA ALA A 59 -1.30 7.46 -7.05
C ALA A 59 -1.16 7.88 -8.52
N ARG A 60 -1.40 6.95 -9.45
CA ARG A 60 -1.32 7.20 -10.90
C ARG A 60 -2.55 7.91 -11.45
N ARG A 61 -3.68 7.86 -10.74
CA ARG A 61 -4.92 8.50 -11.19
C ARG A 61 -4.97 9.98 -10.84
N LYS A 62 -5.64 10.72 -11.72
CA LYS A 62 -5.93 12.14 -11.53
C LYS A 62 -7.39 12.34 -11.17
N GLY A 63 -7.65 13.28 -10.28
CA GLY A 63 -8.98 13.76 -9.95
C GLY A 63 -9.58 14.57 -11.09
N ARG A 64 -10.82 15.04 -10.87
CA ARG A 64 -11.53 15.93 -11.80
C ARG A 64 -10.78 17.25 -12.02
N ASP A 65 -9.97 17.65 -11.04
CA ASP A 65 -9.10 18.82 -11.03
C ASP A 65 -7.72 18.55 -11.67
N GLY A 66 -7.48 17.35 -12.20
CA GLY A 66 -6.21 16.96 -12.82
C GLY A 66 -5.07 16.67 -11.83
N ARG A 67 -5.32 16.78 -10.52
CA ARG A 67 -4.32 16.51 -9.47
C ARG A 67 -4.28 15.02 -9.12
N PRO A 68 -3.13 14.47 -8.69
CA PRO A 68 -3.06 13.11 -8.18
C PRO A 68 -4.09 12.86 -7.08
N LEU A 69 -4.69 11.67 -7.04
CA LEU A 69 -5.68 11.35 -6.00
C LEU A 69 -5.08 11.23 -4.60
N LEU A 70 -3.79 10.94 -4.51
CA LEU A 70 -3.01 10.80 -3.28
C LEU A 70 -1.70 11.58 -3.41
N ALA A 71 -1.27 12.23 -2.33
CA ALA A 71 0.03 12.87 -2.26
C ALA A 71 1.16 11.81 -2.13
N VAL A 72 2.39 12.16 -2.55
CA VAL A 72 3.55 11.26 -2.44
C VAL A 72 3.78 10.80 -0.99
N ALA A 73 3.62 11.71 -0.02
CA ALA A 73 3.76 11.41 1.41
C ALA A 73 2.67 10.44 1.91
N GLU A 74 1.45 10.53 1.39
CA GLU A 74 0.33 9.64 1.74
C GLU A 74 0.57 8.23 1.20
N VAL A 75 1.04 8.11 -0.04
CA VAL A 75 1.41 6.83 -0.64
C VAL A 75 2.56 6.19 0.14
N ALA A 76 3.62 6.95 0.42
CA ALA A 76 4.76 6.48 1.21
C ALA A 76 4.35 6.04 2.62
N ALA A 77 3.42 6.76 3.26
CA ALA A 77 2.88 6.39 4.56
C ALA A 77 2.14 5.04 4.52
N GLY A 78 1.26 4.85 3.53
CA GLY A 78 0.52 3.62 3.36
C GLY A 78 1.41 2.42 3.04
N GLU A 79 2.40 2.59 2.14
CA GLU A 79 3.39 1.54 1.83
C GLU A 79 4.28 1.20 3.04
N ARG A 80 4.65 2.19 3.86
CA ARG A 80 5.38 1.96 5.11
C ARG A 80 4.57 1.14 6.11
N LEU A 81 3.28 1.46 6.26
CA LEU A 81 2.36 0.68 7.10
C LEU A 81 2.26 -0.77 6.59
N ARG A 82 2.12 -0.98 5.27
CA ARG A 82 2.11 -2.31 4.65
C ARG A 82 3.41 -3.07 4.96
N ALA A 83 4.56 -2.44 4.78
CA ALA A 83 5.86 -3.06 5.06
C ALA A 83 6.01 -3.46 6.53
N ASP A 84 5.57 -2.63 7.47
CA ASP A 84 5.58 -2.98 8.90
C ASP A 84 4.58 -4.09 9.24
N PHE A 85 3.39 -4.09 8.63
CA PHE A 85 2.39 -5.16 8.80
C PHE A 85 2.90 -6.52 8.29
N THR A 86 3.58 -6.54 7.15
CA THR A 86 4.19 -7.75 6.60
C THR A 86 5.35 -8.25 7.48
N ARG A 87 6.24 -7.35 7.91
CA ARG A 87 7.33 -7.69 8.86
C ARG A 87 6.82 -8.21 10.20
N ALA A 88 5.67 -7.70 10.64
CA ALA A 88 4.99 -8.13 11.85
C ALA A 88 4.31 -9.52 11.71
N GLN A 89 4.29 -10.11 10.51
CA GLN A 89 3.58 -11.35 10.19
C GLN A 89 2.09 -11.31 10.60
N MET A 90 1.44 -10.16 10.43
CA MET A 90 0.04 -9.95 10.85
C MET A 90 -0.99 -10.35 9.78
N GLY A 91 -0.55 -10.78 8.59
CA GLY A 91 -1.42 -11.27 7.54
C GLY A 91 -1.93 -12.70 7.79
N PRO A 92 -3.07 -13.09 7.19
CA PRO A 92 -3.56 -14.45 7.25
C PRO A 92 -2.54 -15.44 6.67
N ARG A 93 -2.32 -16.55 7.36
CA ARG A 93 -1.43 -17.63 6.89
C ARG A 93 -2.18 -18.49 5.86
N VAL A 94 -2.03 -18.16 4.57
CA VAL A 94 -2.74 -18.84 3.47
C VAL A 94 -1.94 -20.05 2.93
N THR A 95 -0.64 -20.11 3.18
CA THR A 95 0.21 -21.21 2.69
C THR A 95 0.52 -22.23 3.78
N ALA A 96 0.37 -23.52 3.47
CA ALA A 96 0.87 -24.60 4.30
C ALA A 96 2.39 -24.49 4.49
N ASN A 97 2.87 -24.64 5.72
CA ASN A 97 4.30 -24.63 6.04
C ASN A 97 4.90 -26.02 5.81
N TRP A 98 5.50 -26.24 4.64
CA TRP A 98 6.18 -27.50 4.31
C TRP A 98 7.65 -27.56 4.80
N GLU A 99 8.22 -26.45 5.29
CA GLU A 99 9.59 -26.42 5.81
C GLU A 99 9.72 -27.15 7.16
N ALA A 100 8.64 -27.21 7.93
CA ALA A 100 8.60 -27.96 9.19
C ALA A 100 8.84 -29.47 9.00
N ALA A 101 8.64 -30.00 7.78
CA ALA A 101 8.87 -31.41 7.48
C ALA A 101 10.35 -31.75 7.15
N VAL A 102 11.23 -30.76 6.96
CA VAL A 102 12.62 -30.97 6.47
C VAL A 102 13.71 -30.44 7.43
N SER A 103 13.39 -29.69 8.48
CA SER A 103 14.42 -29.15 9.39
C SER A 103 14.58 -29.94 10.70
N SER A 104 15.25 -31.10 10.65
CA SER A 104 15.82 -31.76 11.85
C SER A 104 17.23 -31.26 12.19
N GLY A 105 17.64 -30.09 11.66
CA GLY A 105 18.94 -29.47 11.92
C GLY A 105 18.82 -28.23 12.79
N ARG A 106 19.34 -28.30 14.02
CA ARG A 106 19.41 -27.19 14.97
C ARG A 106 20.29 -26.06 14.43
N ARG A 107 19.67 -25.03 13.84
CA ARG A 107 20.34 -23.76 13.50
C ARG A 107 20.36 -22.86 14.74
N GLY A 108 21.53 -22.73 15.36
CA GLY A 108 21.77 -21.73 16.40
C GLY A 108 21.80 -20.33 15.81
N GLY A 109 21.05 -19.40 16.41
CA GLY A 109 21.18 -17.95 16.20
C GLY A 109 20.06 -17.20 15.47
N GLY A 110 19.09 -17.87 14.83
CA GLY A 110 18.13 -17.16 13.95
C GLY A 110 16.73 -16.87 14.51
N ALA A 111 16.26 -17.67 15.47
CA ALA A 111 14.84 -17.60 15.88
C ALA A 111 14.51 -16.41 16.81
N GLY A 112 15.46 -15.97 17.63
CA GLY A 112 15.29 -14.86 18.56
C GLY A 112 15.24 -13.51 17.87
N ASP A 113 16.24 -13.20 17.04
CA ASP A 113 16.34 -11.92 16.30
C ASP A 113 15.17 -11.70 15.33
N LEU A 114 14.68 -12.76 14.68
CA LEU A 114 13.47 -12.71 13.86
C LEU A 114 12.23 -12.39 14.69
N GLY A 115 12.13 -12.94 15.91
CA GLY A 115 11.07 -12.64 16.86
C GLY A 115 11.09 -11.19 17.33
N ASP A 116 12.26 -10.66 17.65
CA ASP A 116 12.45 -9.27 18.10
C ASP A 116 12.12 -8.26 16.99
N ALA A 117 12.57 -8.53 15.75
CA ALA A 117 12.24 -7.71 14.59
C ALA A 117 10.73 -7.69 14.32
N ALA A 118 10.05 -8.83 14.44
CA ALA A 118 8.60 -8.93 14.29
C ALA A 118 7.85 -8.22 15.42
N LEU A 119 8.33 -8.31 16.66
CA LEU A 119 7.75 -7.61 17.81
C LEU A 119 7.88 -6.09 17.67
N ALA A 120 9.06 -5.61 17.24
CA ALA A 120 9.29 -4.20 16.96
C ALA A 120 8.39 -3.69 15.82
N ALA A 121 8.16 -4.50 14.79
CA ALA A 121 7.24 -4.18 13.71
C ALA A 121 5.78 -4.10 14.19
N LYS A 122 5.33 -5.06 15.02
CA LYS A 122 3.99 -5.02 15.65
C LYS A 122 3.79 -3.74 16.46
N ALA A 123 4.80 -3.34 17.24
CA ALA A 123 4.74 -2.11 18.01
C ALA A 123 4.65 -0.85 17.12
N ARG A 124 5.33 -0.83 15.97
CA ARG A 124 5.20 0.26 14.99
C ARG A 124 3.81 0.33 14.38
N VAL A 125 3.25 -0.82 13.97
CA VAL A 125 1.87 -0.90 13.45
C VAL A 125 0.88 -0.41 14.50
N ALA A 126 0.97 -0.88 15.74
CA ALA A 126 0.07 -0.48 16.82
C ALA A 126 0.09 1.04 17.05
N ARG A 127 1.28 1.65 17.14
CA ARG A 127 1.41 3.11 17.30
C ARG A 127 0.85 3.89 16.11
N ALA A 128 1.03 3.37 14.89
CA ALA A 128 0.48 4.00 13.70
C ALA A 128 -1.05 3.99 13.69
N LEU A 129 -1.67 2.85 14.05
CA LEU A 129 -3.12 2.71 14.14
C LEU A 129 -3.71 3.56 15.28
N GLU A 130 -3.05 3.60 16.44
CA GLU A 130 -3.43 4.48 17.54
C GLU A 130 -3.38 5.96 17.13
N ALA A 131 -2.29 6.37 16.47
CA ALA A 131 -2.14 7.72 15.99
C ALA A 131 -3.22 8.08 14.96
N VAL A 132 -3.63 7.16 14.10
CA VAL A 132 -4.71 7.35 13.11
C VAL A 132 -6.10 7.36 13.76
N GLY A 133 -6.32 6.54 14.78
CA GLY A 133 -7.59 6.38 15.47
C GLY A 133 -8.47 5.25 14.91
N PRO A 134 -9.40 4.72 15.72
CA PRO A 134 -10.16 3.51 15.41
C PRO A 134 -11.04 3.65 14.16
N GLU A 135 -11.62 4.84 13.94
CA GLU A 135 -12.57 5.08 12.84
C GLU A 135 -11.94 4.97 11.45
N LEU A 136 -10.65 5.25 11.34
CA LEU A 136 -9.92 5.28 10.07
C LEU A 136 -9.01 4.05 9.90
N SER A 137 -8.61 3.43 11.02
CA SER A 137 -7.69 2.28 11.04
C SER A 137 -8.21 1.11 10.21
N GLY A 138 -9.51 0.82 10.29
CA GLY A 138 -10.11 -0.28 9.54
C GLY A 138 -9.92 -0.15 8.02
N ALA A 139 -10.24 1.02 7.46
CA ALA A 139 -10.08 1.27 6.02
C ALA A 139 -8.62 1.30 5.57
N LEU A 140 -7.71 1.79 6.41
CA LEU A 140 -6.28 1.71 6.12
C LEU A 140 -5.80 0.27 6.04
N LEU A 141 -6.20 -0.58 6.99
CA LEU A 141 -5.81 -2.00 6.99
C LEU A 141 -6.38 -2.73 5.76
N ASP A 142 -7.66 -2.50 5.44
CA ASP A 142 -8.29 -3.10 4.26
C ASP A 142 -7.54 -2.78 2.95
N VAL A 143 -7.21 -1.50 2.74
CA VAL A 143 -6.61 -1.07 1.47
C VAL A 143 -5.09 -1.25 1.45
N CYS A 144 -4.40 -0.89 2.53
CA CYS A 144 -2.93 -0.89 2.56
C CYS A 144 -2.37 -2.28 2.87
N CYS A 145 -3.03 -3.06 3.74
CA CYS A 145 -2.48 -4.34 4.21
C CYS A 145 -3.15 -5.54 3.55
N PHE A 146 -4.48 -5.51 3.40
CA PHE A 146 -5.24 -6.58 2.75
C PHE A 146 -5.46 -6.36 1.25
N LEU A 147 -4.99 -5.22 0.72
CA LEU A 147 -5.00 -4.90 -0.71
C LEU A 147 -6.40 -4.92 -1.36
N LYS A 148 -7.45 -4.67 -0.58
CA LYS A 148 -8.82 -4.60 -1.09
C LYS A 148 -9.01 -3.39 -1.99
N GLY A 149 -9.82 -3.56 -3.03
CA GLY A 149 -10.25 -2.45 -3.88
C GLY A 149 -11.22 -1.51 -3.15
N LEU A 150 -11.28 -0.24 -3.53
CA LEU A 150 -12.19 0.72 -2.86
C LEU A 150 -13.66 0.29 -2.94
N GLU A 151 -14.10 -0.28 -4.06
CA GLU A 151 -15.47 -0.75 -4.25
C GLU A 151 -15.81 -1.93 -3.33
N GLU A 152 -14.83 -2.80 -3.06
CA GLU A 152 -14.98 -3.91 -2.12
C GLU A 152 -15.09 -3.40 -0.69
N VAL A 153 -14.25 -2.45 -0.30
CA VAL A 153 -14.32 -1.79 1.01
C VAL A 153 -15.66 -1.08 1.21
N GLU A 154 -16.17 -0.40 0.18
CA GLU A 154 -17.48 0.27 0.24
C GLU A 154 -18.62 -0.72 0.46
N ARG A 155 -18.61 -1.84 -0.29
CA ARG A 155 -19.61 -2.90 -0.17
C ARG A 155 -19.59 -3.56 1.21
N GLU A 156 -18.43 -3.94 1.71
CA GLU A 156 -18.30 -4.63 3.00
C GLU A 156 -18.68 -3.74 4.19
N ARG A 157 -18.44 -2.43 4.08
CA ARG A 157 -18.72 -1.46 5.15
C ARG A 157 -20.08 -0.78 5.02
N GLY A 158 -20.85 -1.07 3.98
CA GLY A 158 -22.12 -0.40 3.70
C GLY A 158 -21.98 1.10 3.43
N TRP A 159 -20.84 1.54 2.89
CA TRP A 159 -20.57 2.94 2.61
C TRP A 159 -21.20 3.38 1.28
N PRO A 160 -21.58 4.67 1.15
CA PRO A 160 -22.03 5.19 -0.12
C PRO A 160 -20.91 5.14 -1.17
N ALA A 161 -21.31 5.01 -2.44
CA ALA A 161 -20.37 4.96 -3.56
C ALA A 161 -19.41 6.15 -3.55
N ARG A 162 -18.11 5.87 -3.72
CA ARG A 162 -16.98 6.84 -3.66
C ARG A 162 -16.69 7.39 -2.25
N GLY A 163 -17.30 6.85 -1.20
CA GLY A 163 -17.02 7.20 0.19
C GLY A 163 -15.65 6.72 0.68
N ALA A 164 -15.19 5.55 0.22
CA ALA A 164 -13.95 4.96 0.72
C ALA A 164 -12.73 5.82 0.38
N LYS A 165 -12.74 6.50 -0.78
CA LYS A 165 -11.65 7.41 -1.16
C LYS A 165 -11.44 8.52 -0.13
N LEU A 166 -12.52 9.13 0.36
CA LEU A 166 -12.43 10.23 1.32
C LEU A 166 -11.86 9.75 2.66
N VAL A 167 -12.39 8.63 3.16
CA VAL A 167 -11.94 8.04 4.44
C VAL A 167 -10.49 7.60 4.34
N LEU A 168 -10.11 6.96 3.23
CA LEU A 168 -8.73 6.57 2.96
C LEU A 168 -7.79 7.78 2.94
N GLY A 169 -8.18 8.86 2.24
CA GLY A 169 -7.39 10.10 2.20
C GLY A 169 -7.17 10.70 3.59
N LEU A 170 -8.23 10.77 4.41
CA LEU A 170 -8.11 11.28 5.79
C LEU A 170 -7.18 10.40 6.65
N GLY A 171 -7.31 9.07 6.52
CA GLY A 171 -6.44 8.11 7.20
C GLY A 171 -4.99 8.25 6.79
N LEU A 172 -4.71 8.29 5.49
CA LEU A 172 -3.34 8.41 4.95
C LEU A 172 -2.70 9.76 5.29
N ALA A 173 -3.45 10.86 5.26
CA ALA A 173 -2.95 12.16 5.69
C ALA A 173 -2.52 12.15 7.17
N ARG A 174 -3.31 11.49 8.02
CA ARG A 174 -3.00 11.35 9.45
C ARG A 174 -1.81 10.42 9.70
N LEU A 175 -1.72 9.34 8.95
CA LEU A 175 -0.61 8.40 8.96
C LEU A 175 0.70 9.06 8.48
N ALA A 176 0.63 9.89 7.43
CA ALA A 176 1.79 10.62 6.91
C ALA A 176 2.33 11.63 7.93
N ARG A 177 1.46 12.29 8.72
CA ARG A 177 1.87 13.10 9.87
C ARG A 177 2.53 12.26 10.96
N HIS A 178 1.95 11.11 11.31
CA HIS A 178 2.54 10.19 12.30
C HIS A 178 3.96 9.75 11.93
N TYR A 179 4.20 9.46 10.64
CA TYR A 179 5.52 9.07 10.15
C TYR A 179 6.48 10.24 9.89
N GLY A 180 6.05 11.49 10.09
CA GLY A 180 6.86 12.69 9.82
C GLY A 180 7.15 12.90 8.32
N LEU A 181 6.32 12.36 7.42
CA LEU A 181 6.48 12.46 5.97
C LEU A 181 5.90 13.74 5.36
N VAL A 182 5.13 14.47 6.15
CA VAL A 182 4.65 15.80 5.82
C VAL A 182 5.38 16.76 6.74
N ALA A 183 6.12 17.71 6.18
CA ALA A 183 6.61 18.84 6.96
C ALA A 183 5.37 19.52 7.54
N GLU A 184 5.21 19.54 8.86
CA GLU A 184 4.23 20.40 9.48
C GLU A 184 4.55 21.82 9.02
N GLY A 185 3.72 22.34 8.11
CA GLY A 185 3.76 23.76 7.82
C GLY A 185 3.49 24.44 9.15
N ARG A 186 4.54 24.99 9.78
CA ARG A 186 4.41 26.13 10.70
C ARG A 186 3.92 27.34 9.91
N GLY A 187 2.78 27.22 9.23
CA GLY A 187 1.94 28.36 8.89
C GLY A 187 1.22 28.78 10.17
N PRO A 188 0.93 30.08 10.37
CA PRO A 188 0.33 30.55 11.60
C PRO A 188 -1.00 29.84 11.80
N GLY A 189 -1.01 28.86 12.72
CA GLY A 189 -2.18 28.16 13.20
C GLY A 189 -3.04 29.11 14.03
N ARG A 190 -3.58 30.14 13.38
CA ARG A 190 -4.60 30.98 13.98
C ARG A 190 -5.92 30.53 13.39
N ILE A 191 -6.66 29.76 14.17
CA ILE A 191 -8.12 29.79 14.05
C ILE A 191 -8.46 31.26 14.28
N VAL A 192 -8.80 31.99 13.21
CA VAL A 192 -9.34 33.34 13.34
C VAL A 192 -10.79 33.14 13.76
N SER A 193 -10.93 32.93 15.08
CA SER A 193 -12.16 32.77 15.87
C SER A 193 -13.48 32.74 15.10
N TRP A 194 -14.20 31.62 15.20
CA TRP A 194 -15.65 31.62 15.02
C TRP A 194 -16.26 32.33 16.24
N GLY A 195 -16.68 33.59 16.07
CA GLY A 195 -17.28 34.39 17.13
C GLY A 195 -16.49 35.63 17.57
N ALA A 196 -15.75 36.30 16.67
CA ALA A 196 -15.33 37.68 16.94
C ALA A 196 -16.58 38.55 17.17
N GLU A 197 -16.49 39.63 17.95
CA GLU A 197 -17.62 40.53 18.30
C GLU A 197 -18.45 41.04 17.10
N ARG A 198 -17.92 40.95 15.88
CA ARG A 198 -18.57 41.34 14.62
C ARG A 198 -18.96 40.17 13.70
N SER A 199 -18.86 38.92 14.15
CA SER A 199 -19.20 37.74 13.35
C SER A 199 -20.70 37.36 13.39
N ARG A 200 -21.54 38.11 14.10
CA ARG A 200 -22.98 37.84 14.19
C ARG A 200 -23.66 38.31 12.88
N PRO A 201 -24.26 37.40 12.07
CA PRO A 201 -24.95 37.83 10.87
C PRO A 201 -26.16 38.67 11.26
N THR A 202 -26.17 39.94 10.87
CA THR A 202 -27.38 40.78 10.91
C THR A 202 -28.30 40.30 9.80
N ILE A 203 -29.39 39.65 10.19
CA ILE A 203 -30.48 39.33 9.28
C ILE A 203 -31.29 40.62 9.14
N ASP A 204 -31.05 41.37 8.07
CA ASP A 204 -31.93 42.48 7.69
C ASP A 204 -33.23 41.86 7.15
N GLY A 205 -34.19 41.67 8.05
CA GLY A 205 -35.58 41.32 7.75
C GLY A 205 -36.46 42.55 7.95
N ALA A 206 -37.20 42.89 6.90
CA ALA A 206 -38.09 44.04 6.74
C ALA A 206 -39.18 44.18 7.82
#